data_AF-A0A956JZV9-F1
#
_entry.id   AF-A0A956JZV9-F1
#
_cell.length_a   1.000
_cell.length_b   1.000
_cell.length_c   1.000
_cell.angle_alpha   90.00
_cell.angle_beta   90.00
_cell.angle_gamma   90.00
#
_symmetry.space_group_name_H-M   'P 1'
#
loop_
_entity.id
_entity.type
_entity.pdbx_description
1 polymer ?
#
loop_
_entity_poly.entity_id
_entity_poly.type
_entity_poly.pdbx_seq_one_letter_code
_entity_poly.pdbx_strand_id
1 'polypeptide(L)'
;MSRAAVVVVLVLVAAVIAAGAIALAPGTAGARGGDIRRAAAHKKGRVVRVERKSVGHGDVGLCAMTGATGNGGGKATCWGRTPAVGDLGTLVDEHGERAILRVDHVTPYIDNCGGEIRWFIDTWTEQGDLAQLDVNGGQAYLIFGWDVPPSTRSRNDVAVPSGRAGESLWSAFDSGSDPSELVVTYYTCDRVDSVLSPNVIWDYCIQYYLLQSDGTYRSQHTDLVRACST
;
A
#
# COMPACT_ATOMS: atom_id res chain seq x y z
N MET A 1 39.65 26.63 -13.29
CA MET A 1 38.84 27.62 -14.03
C MET A 1 38.56 27.05 -15.41
N SER A 2 37.38 26.48 -15.65
CA SER A 2 36.86 26.16 -17.00
C SER A 2 35.34 26.07 -16.94
N ARG A 3 34.72 26.67 -17.95
CA ARG A 3 33.31 27.07 -18.12
C ARG A 3 32.42 25.82 -18.31
N ALA A 4 31.37 25.64 -17.52
CA ALA A 4 29.99 26.08 -17.77
C ALA A 4 29.43 25.66 -19.15
N ALA A 5 28.56 24.64 -19.15
CA ALA A 5 27.56 24.40 -20.18
C ALA A 5 26.26 23.97 -19.48
N VAL A 6 25.37 24.93 -19.26
CA VAL A 6 24.01 24.72 -18.77
C VAL A 6 23.15 24.50 -20.00
N VAL A 7 22.63 23.27 -20.17
CA VAL A 7 21.64 22.97 -21.21
C VAL A 7 20.27 23.05 -20.56
N VAL A 8 19.54 24.13 -20.90
CA VAL A 8 18.14 24.34 -20.53
C VAL A 8 17.28 23.60 -21.55
N VAL A 9 16.63 22.51 -21.16
CA VAL A 9 15.60 21.85 -21.98
C VAL A 9 14.24 22.35 -21.52
N LEU A 10 13.64 23.23 -22.33
CA LEU A 10 12.23 23.60 -22.24
C LEU A 10 11.39 22.41 -22.74
N VAL A 11 10.52 21.86 -21.90
CA VAL A 11 9.46 20.95 -22.35
C VAL A 11 8.13 21.70 -22.25
N LEU A 12 7.51 21.90 -23.41
CA LEU A 12 6.20 22.52 -23.59
C LEU A 12 5.10 21.64 -22.98
N VAL A 13 4.30 22.26 -22.11
CA VAL A 13 3.02 21.74 -21.62
C VAL A 13 1.96 21.97 -22.69
N ALA A 14 1.33 20.90 -23.17
CA ALA A 14 0.09 20.97 -23.96
C ALA A 14 -1.06 20.43 -23.12
N ALA A 15 -1.87 21.36 -22.57
CA ALA A 15 -3.12 21.05 -21.89
C ALA A 15 -4.22 20.83 -22.94
N VAL A 16 -4.83 19.64 -22.96
CA VAL A 16 -6.05 19.38 -23.74
C VAL A 16 -7.23 19.46 -22.77
N ILE A 17 -7.98 20.55 -22.87
CA ILE A 17 -9.27 20.75 -22.20
C ILE A 17 -10.35 20.15 -23.11
N ALA A 18 -10.93 19.02 -22.72
CA ALA A 18 -12.14 18.50 -23.34
C ALA A 18 -13.35 18.90 -22.48
N ALA A 19 -14.01 19.98 -22.87
CA ALA A 19 -15.29 20.41 -22.30
C ALA A 19 -16.42 19.57 -22.91
N GLY A 20 -16.95 18.61 -22.14
CA GLY A 20 -18.15 17.87 -22.48
C GLY A 20 -19.40 18.57 -21.94
N ALA A 21 -20.13 19.26 -22.82
CA ALA A 21 -21.45 19.80 -22.54
C ALA A 21 -22.49 18.67 -22.50
N ILE A 22 -23.18 18.49 -21.37
CA ILE A 22 -24.38 17.66 -21.28
C ILE A 22 -25.60 18.58 -21.23
N ALA A 23 -26.48 18.38 -22.21
CA ALA A 23 -27.69 19.14 -22.45
C ALA A 23 -28.72 18.98 -21.31
N LEU A 24 -29.25 20.12 -20.88
CA LEU A 24 -30.45 20.23 -20.04
C LEU A 24 -31.69 20.04 -20.92
N ALA A 25 -32.54 19.08 -20.59
CA ALA A 25 -33.89 18.97 -21.14
C ALA A 25 -34.91 19.62 -20.18
N PRO A 26 -35.75 20.56 -20.64
CA PRO A 26 -36.86 21.09 -19.85
C PRO A 26 -38.11 20.19 -20.03
N GLY A 27 -38.51 19.51 -18.96
CA GLY A 27 -39.80 18.81 -18.87
C GLY A 27 -40.85 19.69 -18.21
N THR A 28 -41.84 20.10 -19.00
CA THR A 28 -42.97 20.97 -18.64
C THR A 28 -43.91 20.35 -17.60
N ALA A 29 -44.45 21.24 -16.77
CA ALA A 29 -45.47 21.04 -15.74
C ALA A 29 -46.78 20.38 -16.24
N GLY A 30 -47.46 19.66 -15.34
CA GLY A 30 -48.80 19.14 -15.59
C GLY A 30 -49.51 18.54 -14.37
N ALA A 31 -50.22 19.42 -13.65
CA ALA A 31 -51.54 19.21 -13.04
C ALA A 31 -51.77 18.29 -11.82
N ARG A 32 -52.31 18.96 -10.78
CA ARG A 32 -53.56 18.67 -10.03
C ARG A 32 -53.64 17.42 -9.14
N GLY A 33 -53.64 17.71 -7.83
CA GLY A 33 -54.85 17.59 -7.01
C GLY A 33 -55.34 16.17 -6.71
N GLY A 34 -55.01 15.69 -5.52
CA GLY A 34 -55.62 14.50 -4.94
C GLY A 34 -55.18 14.33 -3.48
N ASP A 35 -55.94 14.93 -2.56
CA ASP A 35 -55.88 14.64 -1.14
C ASP A 35 -56.11 13.15 -0.90
N ILE A 36 -55.04 12.41 -0.63
CA ILE A 36 -55.11 11.08 -0.03
C ILE A 36 -54.26 11.11 1.22
N ARG A 37 -54.89 11.44 2.34
CA ARG A 37 -54.42 11.11 3.69
C ARG A 37 -54.38 9.58 3.84
N ARG A 38 -53.35 8.95 3.28
CA ARG A 38 -52.95 7.59 3.68
C ARG A 38 -51.90 7.75 4.77
N ALA A 39 -52.24 7.28 5.96
CA ALA A 39 -51.32 7.12 7.07
C ALA A 39 -50.12 6.30 6.58
N ALA A 40 -49.01 6.98 6.29
CA ALA A 40 -47.75 6.35 6.00
C ALA A 40 -47.27 5.71 7.30
N ALA A 41 -47.52 4.40 7.43
CA ALA A 41 -46.83 3.59 8.42
C ALA A 41 -45.33 3.82 8.21
N HIS A 42 -44.71 4.52 9.16
CA HIS A 42 -43.26 4.70 9.21
C HIS A 42 -42.64 3.31 9.29
N LYS A 43 -42.31 2.72 8.14
CA LYS A 43 -41.46 1.55 8.08
C LYS A 43 -40.13 2.00 8.66
N LYS A 44 -39.87 1.62 9.91
CA LYS A 44 -38.58 1.79 10.57
C LYS A 44 -37.52 1.26 9.60
N GLY A 45 -36.79 2.16 8.95
CA GLY A 45 -35.63 1.80 8.16
C GLY A 45 -34.68 1.09 9.10
N ARG A 46 -34.43 -0.20 8.86
CA ARG A 46 -33.40 -0.93 9.58
C ARG A 46 -32.08 -0.38 9.07
N VAL A 47 -31.44 0.47 9.88
CA VAL A 47 -30.04 0.82 9.69
C VAL A 47 -29.26 -0.47 9.92
N VAL A 48 -28.89 -1.13 8.83
CA VAL A 48 -27.95 -2.24 8.88
C VAL A 48 -26.59 -1.58 8.94
N ARG A 49 -25.93 -1.65 10.11
CA ARG A 49 -24.49 -1.42 10.16
C ARG A 49 -23.87 -2.53 9.32
N VAL A 50 -23.52 -2.20 8.08
CA VAL A 50 -22.69 -3.07 7.27
C VAL A 50 -21.31 -2.96 7.87
N GLU A 51 -21.02 -3.81 8.86
CA GLU A 51 -19.65 -4.17 9.15
C GLU A 51 -19.16 -4.88 7.91
N ARG A 52 -18.54 -4.11 7.00
CA ARG A 52 -17.64 -4.72 6.04
C ARG A 52 -16.57 -5.32 6.93
N LYS A 53 -16.68 -6.63 7.18
CA LYS A 53 -15.57 -7.46 7.60
C LYS A 53 -14.41 -6.96 6.76
N SER A 54 -13.44 -6.32 7.39
CA SER A 54 -12.28 -5.75 6.73
C SER A 54 -11.87 -6.79 5.71
N VAL A 55 -11.97 -6.44 4.44
CA VAL A 55 -11.67 -7.39 3.36
C VAL A 55 -10.16 -7.48 3.37
N GLY A 56 -9.62 -8.16 4.39
CA GLY A 56 -8.27 -8.64 4.45
C GLY A 56 -8.19 -9.63 3.30
N HIS A 57 -7.83 -9.13 2.14
CA HIS A 57 -7.51 -9.92 0.99
C HIS A 57 -6.24 -10.69 1.33
N GLY A 58 -6.40 -11.82 2.04
CA GLY A 58 -5.62 -13.06 2.09
C GLY A 58 -4.13 -13.02 2.43
N ASP A 59 -3.41 -12.03 1.92
CA ASP A 59 -1.97 -12.02 1.79
C ASP A 59 -1.42 -10.75 2.43
N VAL A 60 -0.29 -10.91 3.10
CA VAL A 60 0.41 -9.81 3.77
C VAL A 60 1.00 -8.86 2.74
N GLY A 61 0.76 -7.56 2.84
CA GLY A 61 1.37 -6.56 1.97
C GLY A 61 2.26 -5.60 2.75
N LEU A 62 3.36 -5.13 2.15
CA LEU A 62 4.25 -4.16 2.77
C LEU A 62 4.46 -2.94 1.87
N CYS A 63 4.33 -1.75 2.46
CA CYS A 63 4.73 -0.50 1.83
C CYS A 63 5.69 0.28 2.74
N ALA A 64 6.70 0.92 2.16
CA ALA A 64 7.56 1.85 2.87
C ALA A 64 6.94 3.24 2.85
N MET A 65 6.78 3.87 4.01
CA MET A 65 6.35 5.26 4.08
C MET A 65 7.44 6.18 3.50
N THR A 66 7.02 7.12 2.66
CA THR A 66 7.92 8.11 2.05
C THR A 66 7.65 9.53 2.54
N GLY A 67 6.59 9.73 3.33
CA GLY A 67 6.32 10.99 4.00
C GLY A 67 5.00 10.99 4.75
N ALA A 68 4.94 11.72 5.85
CA ALA A 68 3.67 12.14 6.45
C ALA A 68 3.21 13.42 5.74
N THR A 69 1.91 13.52 5.51
CA THR A 69 1.28 14.76 5.05
C THR A 69 0.67 15.46 6.26
N GLY A 70 0.81 16.78 6.34
CA GLY A 70 0.24 17.60 7.43
C GLY A 70 -1.30 17.57 7.51
N ASN A 71 -1.98 16.85 6.60
CA ASN A 71 -3.44 16.71 6.55
C ASN A 71 -3.93 15.43 7.26
N GLY A 72 -3.10 14.79 8.10
CA GLY A 72 -3.49 13.58 8.82
C GLY A 72 -3.48 12.34 7.92
N GLY A 73 -2.50 12.22 7.04
CA GLY A 73 -2.32 11.09 6.13
C GLY A 73 -0.87 10.97 5.70
N GLY A 74 -0.55 10.13 4.73
CA GLY A 74 0.83 9.95 4.29
C GLY A 74 0.97 9.50 2.84
N LYS A 75 2.22 9.43 2.39
CA LYS A 75 2.62 8.81 1.13
C LYS A 75 3.39 7.54 1.45
N ALA A 76 3.13 6.48 0.70
CA ALA A 76 3.91 5.25 0.78
C ALA A 76 4.22 4.70 -0.62
N THR A 77 5.28 3.91 -0.70
CA THR A 77 5.63 3.12 -1.88
C THR A 77 5.43 1.66 -1.54
N CYS A 78 4.64 0.97 -2.33
CA CYS A 78 4.35 -0.45 -2.19
C CYS A 78 4.99 -1.22 -3.35
N TRP A 79 5.43 -2.43 -3.07
CA TRP A 79 5.94 -3.34 -4.09
C TRP A 79 5.10 -4.61 -4.08
N GLY A 80 5.10 -5.34 -5.19
CA GLY A 80 4.28 -6.53 -5.33
C GLY A 80 2.81 -6.20 -5.59
N ARG A 81 1.91 -6.81 -4.82
CA ARG A 81 0.47 -6.67 -5.03
C ARG A 81 0.00 -5.23 -4.86
N THR A 82 -0.84 -4.77 -5.78
CA THR A 82 -1.50 -3.47 -5.71
C THR A 82 -2.44 -3.39 -4.50
N PRO A 83 -2.28 -2.40 -3.60
CA PRO A 83 -3.31 -2.07 -2.62
C PRO A 83 -4.55 -1.51 -3.33
N ALA A 84 -5.74 -1.77 -2.79
CA ALA A 84 -6.98 -1.19 -3.30
C ALA A 84 -7.33 0.10 -2.52
N VAL A 85 -8.01 1.04 -3.19
CA VAL A 85 -8.61 2.19 -2.50
C VAL A 85 -9.61 1.70 -1.46
N GLY A 86 -9.45 2.19 -0.22
CA GLY A 86 -10.21 1.76 0.94
C GLY A 86 -9.58 0.63 1.75
N ASP A 87 -8.47 0.03 1.30
CA ASP A 87 -7.71 -0.92 2.10
C ASP A 87 -7.18 -0.24 3.37
N LEU A 88 -7.17 -0.98 4.48
CA LEU A 88 -6.62 -0.53 5.76
C LEU A 88 -5.28 -1.21 5.99
N GLY A 89 -4.27 -0.42 6.31
CA GLY A 89 -2.97 -0.90 6.76
C GLY A 89 -2.61 -0.36 8.14
N THR A 90 -1.83 -1.13 8.88
CA THR A 90 -1.26 -0.72 10.16
C THR A 90 0.14 -0.15 9.92
N LEU A 91 0.34 1.10 10.34
CA LEU A 91 1.63 1.76 10.28
C LEU A 91 2.47 1.38 11.49
N VAL A 92 3.65 0.84 11.23
CA VAL A 92 4.62 0.41 12.25
C VAL A 92 5.97 1.05 11.96
N ASP A 93 6.70 1.44 13.01
CA ASP A 93 8.11 1.80 12.94
C ASP A 93 8.91 1.07 14.04
N GLU A 94 10.17 1.46 14.27
CA GLU A 94 11.04 0.83 15.27
C GLU A 94 10.57 1.00 16.73
N HIS A 95 9.61 1.87 16.99
CA HIS A 95 9.06 2.13 18.31
C HIS A 95 7.68 1.50 18.54
N GLY A 96 7.02 0.98 17.50
CA GLY A 96 5.74 0.29 17.64
C GLY A 96 4.72 0.64 16.55
N GLU A 97 3.47 0.23 16.79
CA GLU A 97 2.32 0.71 16.02
C GLU A 97 2.12 2.21 16.22
N ARG A 98 1.86 2.93 15.11
CA ARG A 98 1.65 4.38 15.11
C ARG A 98 0.23 4.79 14.74
N ALA A 99 -0.34 4.13 13.74
CA ALA A 99 -1.63 4.51 13.18
C ALA A 99 -2.26 3.39 12.34
N ILE A 100 -3.57 3.48 12.14
CA ILE A 100 -4.28 2.76 11.09
C ILE A 100 -4.55 3.73 9.95
N LEU A 101 -4.05 3.42 8.76
CA LEU A 101 -4.20 4.26 7.58
C LEU A 101 -5.10 3.57 6.55
N ARG A 102 -5.98 4.35 5.92
CA ARG A 102 -6.79 3.91 4.79
C ARG A 102 -6.17 4.44 3.50
N VAL A 103 -6.06 3.58 2.49
CA VAL A 103 -5.64 3.95 1.13
C VAL A 103 -6.69 4.85 0.50
N ASP A 104 -6.30 6.06 0.11
CA ASP A 104 -7.16 7.05 -0.56
C ASP A 104 -6.93 7.06 -2.07
N HIS A 105 -5.67 7.02 -2.49
CA HIS A 105 -5.28 7.02 -3.90
C HIS A 105 -4.18 6.01 -4.18
N VAL A 106 -4.18 5.44 -5.39
CA VAL A 106 -3.18 4.48 -5.86
C VAL A 106 -2.73 4.90 -7.25
N THR A 107 -1.44 5.12 -7.43
CA THR A 107 -0.82 5.49 -8.70
C THR A 107 0.24 4.44 -9.08
N PRO A 108 0.09 3.74 -10.23
CA PRO A 108 1.14 2.86 -10.71
C PRO A 108 2.40 3.66 -11.07
N TYR A 109 3.56 3.12 -10.72
CA TYR A 109 4.80 3.51 -11.37
C TYR A 109 5.08 2.55 -12.52
N ILE A 110 5.06 3.10 -13.73
CA ILE A 110 5.34 2.38 -14.97
C ILE A 110 6.83 2.52 -15.28
N ASP A 111 7.50 1.40 -15.50
CA ASP A 111 8.90 1.38 -15.94
C ASP A 111 9.03 1.74 -17.44
N ASN A 112 10.28 1.79 -17.92
CA ASN A 112 10.55 2.12 -19.34
C ASN A 112 10.03 1.06 -20.34
N CYS A 113 9.70 -0.14 -19.86
CA CYS A 113 9.15 -1.24 -20.64
C CYS A 113 7.60 -1.26 -20.62
N GLY A 114 6.96 -0.32 -19.92
CA GLY A 114 5.51 -0.29 -19.76
C GLY A 114 4.97 -1.21 -18.65
N GLY A 115 5.85 -1.80 -17.84
CA GLY A 115 5.49 -2.68 -16.72
C GLY A 115 5.19 -1.89 -15.45
N GLU A 116 4.16 -2.29 -14.71
CA GLU A 116 3.87 -1.81 -13.36
C GLU A 116 4.79 -2.53 -12.37
N ILE A 117 5.71 -1.80 -11.74
CA ILE A 117 6.74 -2.41 -10.87
C ILE A 117 6.60 -2.03 -9.39
N ARG A 118 5.85 -0.96 -9.10
CA ARG A 118 5.55 -0.48 -7.74
C ARG A 118 4.36 0.46 -7.78
N TRP A 119 3.82 0.75 -6.61
CA TRP A 119 2.63 1.58 -6.43
C TRP A 119 2.93 2.71 -5.47
N PHE A 120 2.65 3.94 -5.87
CA PHE A 120 2.59 5.06 -4.95
C PHE A 120 1.17 5.16 -4.41
N ILE A 121 1.05 5.21 -3.09
CA ILE A 121 -0.25 5.38 -2.46
C ILE A 121 -0.27 6.66 -1.64
N ASP A 122 -1.40 7.35 -1.69
CA ASP A 122 -1.77 8.38 -0.73
C ASP A 122 -2.73 7.75 0.28
N THR A 123 -2.54 8.06 1.55
CA THR A 123 -3.34 7.50 2.64
C THR A 123 -3.91 8.60 3.52
N TRP A 124 -4.96 8.27 4.27
CA TRP A 124 -5.48 9.10 5.34
C TRP A 124 -5.56 8.30 6.64
N THR A 125 -5.38 8.96 7.78
CA THR A 125 -5.34 8.36 9.11
C THR A 125 -6.75 8.09 9.63
N GLU A 126 -7.13 6.82 9.75
CA GLU A 126 -8.37 6.42 10.41
C GLU A 126 -8.24 6.48 11.95
N GLN A 127 -7.08 6.08 12.46
CA GLN A 127 -6.78 6.00 13.90
C GLN A 127 -5.31 6.27 14.16
N GLY A 128 -4.98 6.84 15.32
CA GLY A 128 -3.60 7.17 15.73
C GLY A 128 -3.16 8.58 15.34
N ASP A 129 -1.86 8.84 15.46
CA ASP A 129 -1.24 10.14 15.15
C ASP A 129 0.12 9.93 14.46
N LEU A 130 0.38 10.74 13.44
CA LEU A 130 1.60 10.72 12.66
C LEU A 130 2.60 11.82 13.08
N ALA A 131 2.28 12.65 14.07
CA ALA A 131 3.11 13.77 14.50
C ALA A 131 4.51 13.35 14.97
N GLN A 132 4.65 12.12 15.48
CA GLN A 132 5.92 11.56 15.95
C GLN A 132 6.63 10.69 14.90
N LEU A 133 6.09 10.59 13.69
CA LEU A 133 6.68 9.77 12.64
C LEU A 133 7.92 10.47 12.08
N ASP A 134 9.10 9.97 12.44
CA ASP A 134 10.35 10.40 11.83
C ASP A 134 10.56 9.72 10.48
N VAL A 135 9.82 10.18 9.47
CA VAL A 135 9.93 9.67 8.08
C VAL A 135 11.28 9.97 7.42
N ASN A 136 12.10 10.86 7.99
CA ASN A 136 13.37 11.25 7.41
C ASN A 136 14.58 10.57 8.07
N GLY A 137 14.43 10.12 9.33
CA GLY A 137 15.47 9.43 10.10
C GLY A 137 15.17 7.95 10.39
N GLY A 138 13.90 7.53 10.38
CA GLY A 138 13.45 6.17 10.69
C GLY A 138 12.81 5.43 9.52
N GLN A 139 12.71 4.10 9.63
CA GLN A 139 12.01 3.27 8.66
C GLN A 139 10.61 2.98 9.18
N ALA A 140 9.59 3.54 8.52
CA ALA A 140 8.20 3.25 8.84
C ALA A 140 7.53 2.48 7.71
N TYR A 141 6.75 1.48 8.07
CA TYR A 141 6.14 0.53 7.16
C TYR A 141 4.64 0.45 7.37
N LEU A 142 3.90 0.47 6.28
CA LEU A 142 2.47 0.21 6.27
C LEU A 142 2.23 -1.25 5.90
N ILE A 143 1.63 -2.01 6.81
CA ILE A 143 1.40 -3.45 6.67
C ILE A 143 -0.09 -3.73 6.44
N PHE A 144 -0.39 -4.52 5.41
CA PHE A 144 -1.74 -4.97 5.07
C PHE A 144 -1.90 -6.46 5.31
N GLY A 145 -3.14 -6.92 5.55
CA GLY A 145 -3.46 -8.35 5.55
C GLY A 145 -2.90 -9.16 6.72
N TRP A 146 -2.12 -8.56 7.62
CA TRP A 146 -1.66 -9.14 8.87
C TRP A 146 -2.36 -8.45 10.04
N ASP A 147 -2.83 -9.22 11.02
CA ASP A 147 -3.34 -8.70 12.28
C ASP A 147 -2.15 -8.31 13.16
N VAL A 148 -1.77 -7.02 13.08
CA VAL A 148 -0.57 -6.47 13.72
C VAL A 148 -0.85 -6.22 15.20
N PRO A 149 -0.14 -6.90 16.14
CA PRO A 149 -0.23 -6.55 17.55
C PRO A 149 0.21 -5.10 17.83
N PRO A 150 -0.40 -4.39 18.79
CA PRO A 150 -0.04 -2.98 19.07
C PRO A 150 1.41 -2.76 19.50
N SER A 151 2.05 -3.77 20.09
CA SER A 151 3.47 -3.72 20.48
C SER A 151 4.44 -4.03 19.35
N THR A 152 3.94 -4.33 18.14
CA THR A 152 4.78 -4.68 17.00
C THR A 152 5.62 -3.49 16.56
N ARG A 153 6.92 -3.72 16.47
CA ARG A 153 7.93 -2.79 15.98
C ARG A 153 8.73 -3.39 14.83
N SER A 154 9.24 -2.56 13.94
CA SER A 154 10.18 -3.00 12.90
C SER A 154 11.59 -3.18 13.46
N ARG A 155 12.32 -4.17 12.93
CA ARG A 155 13.74 -4.42 13.24
C ARG A 155 14.46 -5.03 12.03
N ASN A 156 15.77 -4.83 11.97
CA ASN A 156 16.60 -5.17 10.80
C ASN A 156 17.76 -6.14 11.13
N ASP A 157 17.76 -6.73 12.32
CA ASP A 157 18.80 -7.60 12.87
C ASP A 157 18.37 -9.07 12.93
N VAL A 158 17.41 -9.46 12.08
CA VAL A 158 16.84 -10.81 12.05
C VAL A 158 17.47 -11.64 10.93
N ALA A 159 17.73 -12.92 11.21
CA ALA A 159 18.24 -13.84 10.21
C ALA A 159 17.16 -14.13 9.15
N VAL A 160 17.58 -14.19 7.88
CA VAL A 160 16.72 -14.57 6.76
C VAL A 160 16.26 -16.03 6.95
N PRO A 161 14.95 -16.33 7.03
CA PRO A 161 14.44 -17.65 7.39
C PRO A 161 14.85 -18.77 6.43
N SER A 162 14.90 -18.46 5.13
CA SER A 162 15.09 -19.47 4.09
C SER A 162 16.57 -19.80 3.84
N GLY A 163 17.48 -18.90 4.20
CA GLY A 163 18.93 -19.05 3.99
C GLY A 163 19.34 -19.16 2.52
N ARG A 164 18.48 -18.79 1.56
CA ARG A 164 18.80 -18.82 0.12
C ARG A 164 19.97 -17.88 -0.17
N ALA A 165 20.85 -18.31 -1.07
CA ALA A 165 21.96 -17.47 -1.52
C ALA A 165 21.43 -16.21 -2.22
N GLY A 166 21.94 -15.04 -1.84
CA GLY A 166 21.51 -13.76 -2.41
C GLY A 166 20.19 -13.20 -1.87
N GLU A 167 19.52 -13.90 -0.96
CA GLU A 167 18.36 -13.39 -0.25
C GLU A 167 18.78 -12.43 0.86
N SER A 168 18.12 -11.27 0.89
CA SER A 168 18.39 -10.19 1.83
C SER A 168 17.14 -9.90 2.66
N LEU A 169 17.35 -9.55 3.93
CA LEU A 169 16.29 -9.04 4.77
C LEU A 169 15.83 -7.68 4.23
N TRP A 170 14.53 -7.51 4.02
CA TRP A 170 13.95 -6.19 3.85
C TRP A 170 13.63 -5.58 5.21
N SER A 171 12.77 -6.25 5.98
CA SER A 171 12.43 -5.86 7.33
C SER A 171 11.81 -7.04 8.09
N ALA A 172 11.88 -7.00 9.41
CA ALA A 172 11.19 -7.93 10.30
C ALA A 172 10.38 -7.16 11.32
N PHE A 173 9.31 -7.78 11.83
CA PHE A 173 8.36 -7.18 12.74
C PHE A 173 8.16 -8.07 13.95
N ASP A 174 8.36 -7.49 15.13
CA ASP A 174 8.40 -8.17 16.42
C ASP A 174 7.45 -7.49 17.42
N SER A 175 6.55 -8.23 18.06
CA SER A 175 5.64 -7.75 19.11
C SER A 175 6.12 -7.96 20.55
N GLY A 176 7.37 -8.38 20.73
CA GLY A 176 8.00 -8.74 22.00
C GLY A 176 8.37 -10.22 22.09
N SER A 177 8.33 -10.97 20.98
CA SER A 177 8.76 -12.35 20.90
C SER A 177 10.09 -12.48 20.15
N ASP A 178 10.90 -13.44 20.58
CA ASP A 178 12.10 -13.84 19.85
C ASP A 178 11.90 -15.30 19.44
N PRO A 179 11.74 -15.61 18.14
CA PRO A 179 12.00 -14.76 16.96
C PRO A 179 10.82 -13.86 16.51
N SER A 180 11.06 -12.95 15.57
CA SER A 180 10.05 -12.01 15.00
C SER A 180 8.85 -12.72 14.36
N GLU A 181 7.64 -12.16 14.48
CA GLU A 181 6.43 -12.81 13.97
C GLU A 181 6.24 -12.68 12.45
N LEU A 182 6.70 -11.59 11.84
CA LEU A 182 6.69 -11.39 10.38
C LEU A 182 8.10 -11.04 9.91
N VAL A 183 8.59 -11.75 8.89
CA VAL A 183 9.86 -11.45 8.22
C VAL A 183 9.60 -11.28 6.73
N VAL A 184 10.07 -10.17 6.18
CA VAL A 184 9.96 -9.84 4.76
C VAL A 184 11.36 -9.78 4.16
N THR A 185 11.58 -10.52 3.10
CA THR A 185 12.87 -10.65 2.43
C THR A 185 12.73 -10.33 0.95
N TYR A 186 13.86 -10.12 0.28
CA TYR A 186 13.90 -9.95 -1.17
C TYR A 186 15.12 -10.63 -1.79
N TYR A 187 15.00 -11.07 -3.05
CA TYR A 187 16.06 -11.69 -3.83
C TYR A 187 15.83 -11.52 -5.33
N THR A 188 16.87 -11.65 -6.13
CA THR A 188 16.75 -11.74 -7.59
C THR A 188 16.21 -13.11 -7.99
N CYS A 189 15.16 -13.12 -8.80
CA CYS A 189 14.47 -14.36 -9.22
C CYS A 189 14.10 -14.35 -10.70
N ASP A 190 13.79 -15.52 -11.25
CA ASP A 190 13.13 -15.63 -12.54
C ASP A 190 11.59 -15.57 -12.40
N ARG A 191 10.88 -15.66 -13.53
CA ARG A 191 9.42 -15.62 -13.59
C ARG A 191 8.73 -16.82 -12.93
N VAL A 192 9.48 -17.83 -12.50
CA VAL A 192 8.96 -19.04 -11.83
C VAL A 192 9.53 -19.18 -10.41
N ASP A 193 10.01 -18.08 -9.82
CA ASP A 193 10.52 -18.01 -8.44
C ASP A 193 11.82 -18.80 -8.19
N SER A 194 12.60 -19.06 -9.24
CA SER A 194 13.94 -19.64 -9.08
C SER A 194 14.95 -18.54 -8.78
N VAL A 195 15.80 -18.78 -7.77
CA VAL A 195 16.88 -17.85 -7.39
C VAL A 195 17.89 -17.74 -8.53
N LEU A 196 18.16 -16.50 -8.95
CA LEU A 196 19.15 -16.20 -9.98
C LEU A 196 20.42 -15.62 -9.36
N SER A 197 21.55 -15.81 -10.07
CA SER A 197 22.83 -15.21 -9.69
C SER A 197 22.75 -13.66 -9.76
N PRO A 198 23.38 -12.92 -8.83
CA PRO A 198 23.20 -11.47 -8.65
C PRO A 198 23.71 -10.56 -9.80
N ASN A 199 24.25 -11.12 -10.89
CA ASN A 199 24.97 -10.37 -11.93
C ASN A 199 24.19 -10.18 -13.25
N VAL A 200 22.86 -10.24 -13.24
CA VAL A 200 22.06 -9.91 -14.43
C VAL A 200 20.90 -9.01 -14.03
N ILE A 201 20.46 -8.18 -14.97
CA ILE A 201 19.30 -7.29 -14.82
C ILE A 201 18.05 -8.18 -14.73
N TRP A 202 17.51 -8.39 -13.52
CA TRP A 202 16.46 -9.38 -13.25
C TRP A 202 15.27 -8.81 -12.49
N ASP A 203 14.18 -9.55 -12.58
CA ASP A 203 13.02 -9.46 -11.69
C ASP A 203 13.47 -9.68 -10.23
N TYR A 204 12.74 -9.08 -9.29
CA TYR A 204 12.95 -9.25 -7.86
C TYR A 204 11.73 -9.91 -7.24
N CYS A 205 11.97 -10.89 -6.38
CA CYS A 205 10.94 -11.54 -5.59
C CYS A 205 10.99 -10.99 -4.17
N ILE A 206 9.82 -10.66 -3.63
CA ILE A 206 9.62 -10.28 -2.23
C ILE A 206 8.88 -11.42 -1.56
N GLN A 207 9.39 -11.91 -0.45
CA GLN A 207 8.87 -13.09 0.21
C GLN A 207 8.50 -12.78 1.65
N TYR A 208 7.29 -13.20 2.03
CA TYR A 208 6.74 -12.97 3.36
C TYR A 208 6.70 -14.27 4.15
N TYR A 209 7.24 -14.24 5.37
CA TYR A 209 7.27 -15.35 6.30
C TYR A 209 6.53 -14.99 7.59
N LEU A 210 5.61 -15.85 8.02
CA LEU A 210 4.98 -15.74 9.34
C LEU A 210 5.50 -16.82 10.28
N LEU A 211 5.86 -16.43 11.50
CA LEU A 211 6.19 -17.35 12.57
C LEU A 211 4.95 -18.16 12.94
N GLN A 212 5.11 -19.48 12.98
CA GLN A 212 4.06 -20.41 13.40
C GLN A 212 4.17 -20.68 14.91
N SER A 213 3.11 -21.25 15.49
CA SER A 213 3.08 -21.59 16.92
C SER A 213 4.13 -22.64 17.33
N ASP A 214 4.70 -23.38 16.38
CA ASP A 214 5.78 -24.36 16.61
C ASP A 214 7.19 -23.74 16.56
N GLY A 215 7.29 -22.42 16.38
CA GLY A 215 8.56 -21.69 16.30
C GLY A 215 9.22 -21.72 14.91
N THR A 216 8.56 -22.27 13.89
CA THR A 216 9.08 -22.30 12.52
C THR A 216 8.47 -21.19 11.66
N TYR A 217 9.21 -20.72 10.66
CA TYR A 217 8.68 -19.79 9.67
C TYR A 217 7.97 -20.50 8.54
N ARG A 218 6.76 -20.02 8.20
CA ARG A 218 6.02 -20.44 7.02
C ARG A 218 5.93 -19.31 6.02
N SER A 219 6.42 -19.58 4.81
CA SER A 219 6.18 -18.71 3.64
C SER A 219 4.68 -18.57 3.40
N GLN A 220 4.22 -17.32 3.28
CA GLN A 220 2.82 -16.99 2.98
C GLN A 220 2.61 -16.92 1.47
N HIS A 221 3.35 -16.03 0.82
CA HIS A 221 3.34 -15.84 -0.64
C HIS A 221 4.60 -15.08 -1.06
N THR A 222 4.83 -15.05 -2.37
CA THR A 222 5.91 -14.32 -3.02
C THR A 222 5.32 -13.32 -4.00
N ASP A 223 5.74 -12.07 -3.89
CA ASP A 223 5.42 -11.01 -4.83
C ASP A 223 6.54 -10.89 -5.87
N LEU A 224 6.19 -10.98 -7.15
CA LEU A 224 7.12 -10.80 -8.26
C LEU A 224 7.09 -9.36 -8.77
N VAL A 225 8.22 -8.65 -8.64
CA VAL A 225 8.45 -7.32 -9.22
C VAL A 225 9.28 -7.47 -10.48
N ARG A 226 8.68 -7.18 -11.63
CA ARG A 226 9.40 -7.32 -12.90
C ARG A 226 10.36 -6.18 -13.12
N ALA A 227 11.57 -6.47 -13.60
CA ALA A 227 12.48 -5.43 -14.04
C ALA A 227 12.41 -5.28 -15.56
N CYS A 228 12.50 -4.05 -16.04
CA CYS A 228 12.73 -3.77 -17.46
C CYS A 228 14.14 -4.24 -17.83
N SER A 229 14.23 -5.36 -18.55
CA SER A 229 15.47 -5.79 -19.17
C SER A 229 15.75 -4.92 -20.40
N THR A 230 16.83 -4.15 -20.38
CA THR A 230 17.33 -3.38 -21.53
C THR A 230 17.90 -4.28 -22.62
#